data_AF-A0A6I1NG84-F1
#
_entry.id   AF-A0A6I1NG84-F1
#
_cell.length_a   1.000
_cell.length_b   1.000
_cell.length_c   1.000
_cell.angle_alpha   90.00
_cell.angle_beta   90.00
_cell.angle_gamma   90.00
#
_symmetry.space_group_name_H-M   'P 1'
#
loop_
_entity.id
_entity.type
_entity.pdbx_description
1 polymer ?
#
loop_
_entity_poly.entity_id
_entity_poly.type
_entity_poly.pdbx_seq_one_letter_code
_entity_poly.pdbx_strand_id
1 'polypeptide(L)'
;MLIFVADEAADGLPVTYDYGEIYVADMDSRAAGSIAGVVISFAPIKAYGFIKGEDGEQYFFHLDDVEGRAPLVTGQNVTFMPTPSAKGSKAKRVVPGPGPTDIYVEPYDFVWSKAGPPKGMKRVLITGKGWSESSDLSDARQLLIETARLWGANAVLHVTQSRYTEEEGGSNYKYTVHRFDAELAVVKVIKTTSDPKLIAASQAQMQTLKDWWARCKAQHNSEGDGPSAARRGSSYRLGFCLGRFSGRYQRAEDDCMDWLQDKGVPTVLADVLKMSVRLIFLGCFLYLAFWIVPLILGLLVLMGILRKDPDCGAERVDSDVEEL
;
A
#
# COMPACT_ATOMS: atom_id res chain seq x y z
N MET A 1 -7.07 -11.17 44.71
CA MET A 1 -6.90 -12.62 44.46
C MET A 1 -8.27 -13.25 44.51
N LEU A 2 -8.85 -13.58 43.35
CA LEU A 2 -9.71 -14.75 43.14
C LEU A 2 -10.07 -14.80 41.66
N ILE A 3 -9.68 -15.90 41.05
CA ILE A 3 -9.98 -16.36 39.70
C ILE A 3 -11.16 -17.32 39.81
N PHE A 4 -12.13 -17.25 38.91
CA PHE A 4 -12.97 -18.38 38.48
C PHE A 4 -13.04 -18.28 36.93
N VAL A 5 -12.42 -19.22 36.19
CA VAL A 5 -12.99 -20.48 35.65
C VAL A 5 -14.03 -20.16 34.56
N ALA A 6 -13.63 -20.21 33.28
CA ALA A 6 -13.82 -21.30 32.31
C ALA A 6 -15.29 -21.48 31.89
N ASP A 7 -15.58 -21.40 30.60
CA ASP A 7 -15.84 -22.58 29.76
C ASP A 7 -16.60 -22.21 28.47
N GLU A 8 -16.42 -23.09 27.50
CA GLU A 8 -16.69 -23.08 26.08
C GLU A 8 -18.16 -23.42 25.75
N ALA A 9 -18.69 -22.86 24.65
CA ALA A 9 -19.45 -23.56 23.60
C ALA A 9 -20.54 -22.68 22.95
N ALA A 10 -20.43 -22.60 21.62
CA ALA A 10 -21.46 -22.62 20.58
C ALA A 10 -22.80 -21.90 20.84
N ASP A 11 -23.11 -20.91 19.99
CA ASP A 11 -24.13 -21.08 18.94
C ASP A 11 -24.22 -19.83 18.06
N GLY A 12 -24.39 -20.05 16.76
CA GLY A 12 -24.35 -19.01 15.75
C GLY A 12 -25.54 -18.06 15.80
N LEU A 13 -25.25 -16.76 15.82
CA LEU A 13 -26.11 -15.70 15.28
C LEU A 13 -25.20 -14.65 14.62
N PRO A 14 -25.57 -14.11 13.44
CA PRO A 14 -24.85 -12.98 12.86
C PRO A 14 -24.99 -11.79 13.81
N VAL A 15 -23.88 -11.25 14.29
CA VAL A 15 -23.85 -9.94 14.96
C VAL A 15 -24.16 -8.88 13.91
N THR A 16 -25.45 -8.67 13.68
CA THR A 16 -25.96 -7.43 13.11
C THR A 16 -25.60 -6.33 14.11
N TYR A 17 -24.69 -5.44 13.72
CA TYR A 17 -24.44 -4.22 14.48
C TYR A 17 -25.68 -3.33 14.36
N ASP A 18 -26.58 -3.52 15.31
CA ASP A 18 -27.70 -2.64 15.57
C ASP A 18 -27.14 -1.31 16.12
N TYR A 19 -27.01 -0.32 15.24
CA TYR A 19 -26.77 1.07 15.63
C TYR A 19 -28.09 1.74 16.05
N GLY A 20 -28.88 1.02 16.86
CA GLY A 20 -30.16 1.45 17.41
C GLY A 20 -30.02 1.88 18.87
N GLU A 21 -30.29 3.17 19.10
CA GLU A 21 -30.91 3.68 20.32
C GLU A 21 -30.23 3.44 21.67
N ILE A 22 -28.98 3.87 21.83
CA ILE A 22 -28.52 4.43 23.11
C ILE A 22 -27.74 5.70 22.74
N TYR A 23 -27.80 6.75 23.55
CA TYR A 23 -27.19 8.08 23.33
C TYR A 23 -27.97 9.08 22.43
N VAL A 24 -29.24 9.36 22.73
CA VAL A 24 -29.86 10.62 22.25
C VAL A 24 -30.58 11.45 23.32
N ALA A 25 -30.49 11.08 24.60
CA ALA A 25 -31.28 11.73 25.65
C ALA A 25 -30.52 12.72 26.58
N ASP A 26 -29.20 12.90 26.47
CA ASP A 26 -28.48 13.84 27.37
C ASP A 26 -27.36 14.69 26.74
N MET A 27 -27.16 14.59 25.42
CA MET A 27 -26.19 15.42 24.70
C MET A 27 -26.82 16.72 24.16
N ASP A 28 -28.15 16.74 23.97
CA ASP A 28 -28.90 17.88 23.43
C ASP A 28 -29.20 18.98 24.47
N SER A 29 -29.05 18.71 25.77
CA SER A 29 -29.29 19.71 26.84
C SER A 29 -28.02 20.50 27.22
N ARG A 30 -26.84 20.03 26.81
CA ARG A 30 -25.52 20.66 27.09
C ARG A 30 -25.00 21.53 25.93
N ALA A 31 -25.63 21.44 24.77
CA ALA A 31 -25.22 22.12 23.53
C ALA A 31 -25.74 23.56 23.37
N ALA A 32 -26.63 24.03 24.25
CA ALA A 32 -27.19 25.37 24.21
C ALA A 32 -26.14 26.43 24.63
N GLY A 33 -25.22 26.75 23.71
CA GLY A 33 -24.19 27.78 23.87
C GLY A 33 -22.75 27.28 23.88
N SER A 34 -22.48 25.99 23.64
CA SER A 34 -21.11 25.53 23.41
C SER A 34 -20.71 25.76 21.96
N ILE A 35 -19.54 26.35 21.73
CA ILE A 35 -18.96 26.57 20.40
C ILE A 35 -17.71 25.71 20.23
N ALA A 36 -17.42 25.32 18.99
CA ALA A 36 -16.17 24.68 18.64
C ALA A 36 -15.09 25.74 18.34
N GLY A 37 -13.83 25.34 18.50
CA GLY A 37 -12.69 26.18 18.16
C GLY A 37 -11.38 25.42 18.11
N VAL A 38 -10.32 26.14 17.77
CA VAL A 38 -8.95 25.62 17.61
C VAL A 38 -7.99 26.35 18.53
N VAL A 39 -7.17 25.60 19.26
CA VAL A 39 -6.16 26.17 20.17
C VAL A 39 -5.07 26.88 19.34
N ILE A 40 -4.89 28.19 19.53
CA ILE A 40 -3.86 28.99 18.86
C ILE A 40 -2.53 28.88 19.61
N SER A 41 -2.58 28.91 20.94
CA SER A 41 -1.38 28.85 21.76
C SER A 41 -1.71 28.32 23.15
N PHE A 42 -0.79 27.57 23.71
CA PHE A 42 -0.86 27.10 25.08
C PHE A 42 0.52 27.17 25.72
N ALA A 43 0.61 27.82 26.87
CA ALA A 43 1.84 27.96 27.64
C ALA A 43 1.75 27.03 28.87
N PRO A 44 2.33 25.81 28.83
CA PRO A 44 2.16 24.83 29.90
C PRO A 44 2.69 25.32 31.25
N ILE A 45 3.80 26.07 31.25
CA ILE A 45 4.39 26.66 32.46
C ILE A 45 3.46 27.68 33.11
N LYS A 46 2.71 28.44 32.32
CA LYS A 46 1.81 29.50 32.80
C LYS A 46 0.37 29.03 32.96
N ALA A 47 0.07 27.77 32.62
CA ALA A 47 -1.24 27.14 32.70
C ALA A 47 -2.39 27.91 31.99
N TYR A 48 -2.08 28.73 30.99
CA TYR A 48 -3.09 29.44 30.20
C TYR A 48 -2.82 29.35 28.70
N GLY A 49 -3.86 29.61 27.91
CA GLY A 49 -3.77 29.66 26.45
C GLY A 49 -4.90 30.44 25.81
N PHE A 50 -4.92 30.41 24.48
CA PHE A 50 -5.93 31.06 23.65
C PHE A 50 -6.52 30.07 22.64
N ILE A 51 -7.83 30.13 22.48
CA ILE A 51 -8.61 29.35 21.50
C ILE A 51 -9.24 30.32 20.51
N LYS A 52 -9.17 30.02 19.22
CA LYS A 52 -9.96 30.69 18.19
C LYS A 52 -11.29 29.98 18.07
N GLY A 53 -12.40 30.65 18.38
CA GLY A 53 -13.72 30.10 18.12
C GLY A 53 -14.01 30.05 16.62
N GLU A 54 -14.98 29.22 16.23
CA GLU A 54 -15.52 29.21 14.85
C GLU A 54 -16.19 30.53 14.47
N ASP A 55 -16.63 31.31 15.46
CA ASP A 55 -17.09 32.69 15.32
C ASP A 55 -16.00 33.68 14.89
N GLY A 56 -14.73 33.26 14.91
CA GLY A 56 -13.56 34.08 14.57
C GLY A 56 -12.96 34.84 15.75
N GLU A 57 -13.62 34.84 16.91
CA GLU A 57 -13.17 35.52 18.12
C GLU A 57 -12.12 34.71 18.88
N GLN A 58 -11.32 35.40 19.69
CA GLN A 58 -10.31 34.77 20.53
C GLN A 58 -10.77 34.65 21.98
N TYR A 59 -10.67 33.44 22.51
CA TYR A 59 -11.09 33.09 23.86
C TYR A 59 -9.89 32.72 24.72
N PHE A 60 -9.78 33.36 25.87
CA PHE A 60 -8.80 33.02 26.88
C PHE A 60 -9.26 31.79 27.69
N PHE A 61 -8.38 30.84 27.95
CA PHE A 61 -8.67 29.72 28.86
C PHE A 61 -7.53 29.50 29.86
N HIS A 62 -7.88 28.97 31.03
CA HIS A 62 -6.94 28.46 32.02
C HIS A 62 -7.01 26.93 32.04
N LEU A 63 -5.93 26.25 32.40
CA LEU A 63 -5.87 24.78 32.46
C LEU A 63 -6.93 24.19 33.42
N ASP A 64 -7.33 24.96 34.43
CA ASP A 64 -8.38 24.58 35.40
C ASP A 64 -9.79 24.58 34.81
N ASP A 65 -10.01 25.32 33.71
CA ASP A 65 -11.28 25.33 33.00
C ASP A 65 -11.35 24.22 31.92
N VAL A 66 -10.27 23.43 31.76
CA VAL A 66 -10.17 22.29 30.83
C VAL A 66 -10.59 21.01 31.54
N GLU A 67 -11.50 20.26 30.94
CA GLU A 67 -11.94 18.97 31.45
C GLU A 67 -10.78 17.97 31.46
N GLY A 68 -10.60 17.27 32.58
CA GLY A 68 -9.47 16.36 32.80
C GLY A 68 -8.13 17.03 33.06
N ARG A 69 -8.05 18.38 33.05
CA ARG A 69 -6.83 19.17 33.30
C ARG A 69 -5.65 18.76 32.41
N ALA A 70 -5.96 18.22 31.24
CA ALA A 70 -4.98 17.77 30.27
C ALA A 70 -4.37 18.99 29.54
N PRO A 71 -3.05 19.04 29.35
CA PRO A 71 -2.42 20.10 28.58
C PRO A 71 -2.87 20.04 27.12
N LEU A 72 -3.33 21.18 26.59
CA LEU A 72 -3.76 21.29 25.20
C LEU A 72 -2.56 21.55 24.27
N VAL A 73 -2.65 21.10 23.03
CA VAL A 73 -1.63 21.33 22.00
C VAL A 73 -2.10 22.37 21.00
N THR A 74 -1.20 23.23 20.54
CA THR A 74 -1.51 24.20 19.47
C THR A 74 -2.00 23.47 18.22
N GLY A 75 -3.17 23.86 17.70
CA GLY A 75 -3.85 23.22 16.57
C GLY A 75 -4.88 22.15 16.97
N GLN A 76 -5.06 21.88 18.26
CA GLN A 76 -6.07 20.95 18.77
C GLN A 76 -7.47 21.53 18.66
N ASN A 77 -8.41 20.71 18.21
CA ASN A 77 -9.82 21.06 18.20
C ASN A 77 -10.40 20.89 19.60
N VAL A 78 -11.22 21.85 20.01
CA VAL A 78 -11.83 21.89 21.35
C VAL A 78 -13.26 22.39 21.26
N THR A 79 -14.10 21.96 22.19
CA THR A 79 -15.45 22.48 22.36
C THR A 79 -15.53 23.17 23.71
N PHE A 80 -16.08 24.38 23.77
CA PHE A 80 -16.10 25.16 25.01
C PHE A 80 -17.32 26.08 25.09
N MET A 81 -17.59 26.60 26.29
CA MET A 81 -18.63 27.61 26.50
C MET A 81 -17.99 29.00 26.59
N PRO A 82 -18.36 29.95 25.70
CA PRO A 82 -17.90 31.33 25.75
C PRO A 82 -18.58 32.04 26.93
N THR A 83 -17.79 32.74 27.75
CA THR A 83 -18.26 33.50 28.92
C THR A 83 -17.55 34.85 28.96
N PRO A 84 -18.27 35.99 29.07
CA PRO A 84 -17.62 37.29 29.20
C PRO A 84 -16.84 37.39 30.52
N SER A 85 -15.65 37.99 30.47
CA SER A 85 -14.79 38.23 31.64
C SER A 85 -14.17 39.63 31.56
N ALA A 86 -13.70 40.14 32.71
CA ALA A 86 -13.06 41.46 32.82
C ALA A 86 -11.83 41.64 31.90
N LYS A 87 -11.24 40.53 31.44
CA LYS A 87 -10.05 40.48 30.57
C LYS A 87 -10.38 40.10 29.11
N GLY A 88 -11.65 40.16 28.72
CA GLY A 88 -12.15 39.70 27.41
C GLY A 88 -12.92 38.39 27.50
N SER A 89 -13.26 37.80 26.35
CA SER A 89 -14.02 36.56 26.27
C SER A 89 -13.21 35.38 26.83
N LYS A 90 -13.78 34.64 27.79
CA LYS A 90 -13.17 33.49 28.45
C LYS A 90 -13.89 32.20 28.04
N ALA A 91 -13.15 31.15 27.74
CA ALA A 91 -13.69 29.81 27.56
C ALA A 91 -13.80 29.09 28.91
N LYS A 92 -14.97 28.52 29.21
CA LYS A 92 -15.22 27.63 30.35
C LYS A 92 -15.62 26.24 29.85
N ARG A 93 -15.38 25.21 30.68
CA ARG A 93 -15.70 23.80 30.38
C ARG A 93 -15.15 23.38 29.01
N VAL A 94 -13.85 23.55 28.85
CA VAL A 94 -13.17 23.22 27.59
C VAL A 94 -13.02 21.70 27.54
N VAL A 95 -13.73 21.09 26.60
CA VAL A 95 -13.62 19.66 26.29
C VAL A 95 -12.50 19.49 25.25
N PRO A 96 -11.40 18.80 25.59
CA PRO A 96 -10.34 18.51 24.62
C PRO A 96 -10.83 17.53 23.56
N GLY A 97 -10.80 17.94 22.30
CA GLY A 97 -10.96 17.04 21.15
C GLY A 97 -9.64 16.34 20.78
N PRO A 98 -9.60 15.56 19.69
CA PRO A 98 -8.36 14.95 19.21
C PRO A 98 -7.31 16.03 18.90
N GLY A 99 -6.09 15.79 19.39
CA GLY A 99 -4.94 16.65 19.11
C GLY A 99 -4.56 16.65 17.62
N PRO A 100 -3.86 17.69 17.16
CA PRO A 100 -3.34 17.74 15.80
C PRO A 100 -2.36 16.59 15.64
N THR A 101 -2.74 15.61 14.82
CA THR A 101 -1.97 14.39 14.64
C THR A 101 -1.35 14.41 13.25
N ASP A 102 -0.09 13.99 13.17
CA ASP A 102 0.61 13.82 11.91
C ASP A 102 0.03 12.61 11.17
N ILE A 103 -0.66 12.88 10.07
CA ILE A 103 -1.17 11.90 9.13
C ILE A 103 -0.19 11.70 7.98
N TYR A 104 -0.14 10.47 7.48
CA TYR A 104 0.74 10.06 6.39
C TYR A 104 -0.07 9.98 5.09
N VAL A 105 0.20 10.92 4.19
CA VAL A 105 -0.51 11.02 2.90
C VAL A 105 0.42 10.57 1.77
N GLU A 106 -0.16 9.99 0.72
CA GLU A 106 0.60 9.62 -0.48
C GLU A 106 1.07 10.85 -1.25
N PRO A 107 2.33 10.88 -1.72
CA PRO A 107 2.77 11.93 -2.62
C PRO A 107 2.05 11.78 -3.97
N TYR A 108 1.71 12.91 -4.60
CA TYR A 108 1.08 12.92 -5.93
C TYR A 108 2.03 12.42 -7.02
N ASP A 109 3.32 12.73 -6.90
CA ASP A 109 4.35 12.39 -7.87
C ASP A 109 5.33 11.34 -7.34
N PHE A 110 5.96 10.64 -8.28
CA PHE A 110 7.05 9.73 -7.96
C PHE A 110 8.27 10.52 -7.45
N VAL A 111 8.75 10.17 -6.26
CA VAL A 111 9.84 10.92 -5.62
C VAL A 111 11.18 10.39 -6.10
N TRP A 112 11.99 11.25 -6.70
CA TRP A 112 13.37 10.94 -7.08
C TRP A 112 14.34 11.81 -6.31
N SER A 113 15.21 11.20 -5.50
CA SER A 113 16.21 11.92 -4.71
C SER A 113 17.58 11.25 -4.81
N LYS A 114 18.61 12.05 -5.10
CA LYS A 114 20.01 11.61 -5.01
C LYS A 114 20.44 11.33 -3.57
N ALA A 115 19.76 11.96 -2.61
CA ALA A 115 20.02 11.80 -1.19
C ALA A 115 18.81 11.10 -0.52
N GLY A 116 18.57 11.41 0.75
CA GLY A 116 17.42 10.90 1.48
C GLY A 116 16.08 11.56 1.06
N PRO A 117 15.01 11.30 1.83
CA PRO A 117 13.70 11.91 1.60
C PRO A 117 13.76 13.44 1.65
N PRO A 118 13.07 14.15 0.75
CA PRO A 118 12.99 15.61 0.78
C PRO A 118 12.22 16.11 2.02
N LYS A 119 12.40 17.39 2.37
CA LYS A 119 11.79 18.01 3.56
C LYS A 119 10.25 17.88 3.52
N GLY A 120 9.65 17.54 4.66
CA GLY A 120 8.20 17.32 4.78
C GLY A 120 7.74 15.92 4.35
N MET A 121 8.65 15.08 3.84
CA MET A 121 8.39 13.69 3.53
C MET A 121 9.20 12.77 4.43
N LYS A 122 8.62 11.63 4.79
CA LYS A 122 9.26 10.61 5.61
C LYS A 122 9.35 9.31 4.84
N ARG A 123 10.54 8.71 4.82
CA ARG A 123 10.67 7.30 4.41
C ARG A 123 9.92 6.45 5.44
N VAL A 124 8.90 5.75 4.98
CA VAL A 124 8.12 4.82 5.81
C VAL A 124 8.72 3.44 5.69
N LEU A 125 9.11 3.04 4.48
CA LEU A 125 9.56 1.69 4.20
C LEU A 125 10.66 1.69 3.13
N ILE A 126 11.60 0.76 3.25
CA ILE A 126 12.56 0.41 2.19
C ILE A 126 12.14 -0.94 1.65
N THR A 127 11.77 -0.98 0.37
CA THR A 127 11.32 -2.21 -0.29
C THR A 127 12.51 -3.05 -0.79
N GLY A 128 13.62 -2.40 -1.13
CA GLY A 128 14.84 -3.08 -1.55
C GLY A 128 15.84 -2.11 -2.19
N LYS A 129 16.94 -2.66 -2.70
CA LYS A 129 17.89 -1.95 -3.55
C LYS A 129 17.69 -2.39 -4.99
N GLY A 130 17.69 -1.44 -5.90
CA GLY A 130 17.51 -1.66 -7.33
C GLY A 130 18.61 -0.97 -8.12
N TRP A 131 18.92 -1.54 -9.27
CA TRP A 131 19.85 -0.94 -10.21
C TRP A 131 19.27 -1.03 -11.63
N SER A 132 19.72 -0.12 -12.49
CA SER A 132 19.41 -0.13 -13.92
C SER A 132 20.62 0.32 -14.70
N GLU A 133 20.73 -0.14 -15.94
CA GLU A 133 21.75 0.30 -16.87
C GLU A 133 21.17 0.49 -18.26
N SER A 134 21.63 1.51 -18.96
CA SER A 134 21.34 1.76 -20.37
C SER A 134 22.43 2.66 -20.95
N SER A 135 22.57 2.62 -22.27
CA SER A 135 23.40 3.57 -23.02
C SER A 135 22.87 5.00 -22.89
N ASP A 136 21.55 5.16 -22.80
CA ASP A 136 20.89 6.46 -22.65
C ASP A 136 20.56 6.76 -21.19
N LEU A 137 20.92 7.98 -20.75
CA LEU A 137 20.73 8.44 -19.38
C LEU A 137 19.25 8.46 -18.96
N SER A 138 18.38 8.91 -19.87
CA SER A 138 16.93 9.02 -19.64
C SER A 138 16.29 7.65 -19.50
N ASP A 139 16.70 6.71 -20.35
CA ASP A 139 16.14 5.36 -20.37
C ASP A 139 16.59 4.58 -19.14
N ALA A 140 17.87 4.66 -18.76
CA ALA A 140 18.36 4.07 -17.52
C ALA A 140 17.57 4.60 -16.30
N ARG A 141 17.24 5.90 -16.30
CA ARG A 141 16.40 6.51 -15.25
C ARG A 141 14.98 5.97 -15.27
N GLN A 142 14.34 5.89 -16.44
CA GLN A 142 12.98 5.38 -16.57
C GLN A 142 12.87 3.92 -16.15
N LEU A 143 13.81 3.07 -16.57
CA LEU A 143 13.89 1.66 -16.16
C LEU A 143 13.96 1.50 -14.64
N LEU A 144 14.70 2.37 -13.95
CA LEU A 144 14.76 2.33 -12.49
C LEU A 144 13.43 2.73 -11.84
N ILE A 145 12.76 3.75 -12.38
CA ILE A 145 11.43 4.18 -11.91
C ILE A 145 10.39 3.08 -12.14
N GLU A 146 10.42 2.42 -13.29
CA GLU A 146 9.54 1.29 -13.61
C GLU A 146 9.79 0.12 -12.66
N THR A 147 11.05 -0.22 -12.43
CA THR A 147 11.44 -1.26 -11.47
C THR A 147 10.96 -0.90 -10.07
N ALA A 148 11.12 0.35 -9.63
CA ALA A 148 10.60 0.84 -8.35
C ALA A 148 9.09 0.65 -8.24
N ARG A 149 8.35 1.05 -9.29
CA ARG A 149 6.89 0.92 -9.36
C ARG A 149 6.43 -0.54 -9.35
N LEU A 150 7.15 -1.43 -10.04
CA LEU A 150 6.89 -2.87 -10.03
C LEU A 150 7.05 -3.45 -8.62
N TRP A 151 8.06 -3.00 -7.89
CA TRP A 151 8.31 -3.38 -6.50
C TRP A 151 7.35 -2.68 -5.53
N GLY A 152 6.54 -1.75 -6.02
CA GLY A 152 5.57 -0.99 -5.22
C GLY A 152 6.17 0.13 -4.39
N ALA A 153 7.41 0.52 -4.68
CA ALA A 153 7.99 1.76 -4.18
C ALA A 153 7.39 2.96 -4.93
N ASN A 154 7.20 4.06 -4.22
CA ASN A 154 6.79 5.35 -4.80
C ASN A 154 7.94 6.36 -4.84
N ALA A 155 9.11 5.95 -4.35
CA ALA A 155 10.30 6.77 -4.32
C ALA A 155 11.55 5.96 -4.64
N VAL A 156 12.50 6.62 -5.30
CA VAL A 156 13.88 6.18 -5.43
C VAL A 156 14.75 7.18 -4.66
N LEU A 157 15.47 6.68 -3.66
CA LEU A 157 16.33 7.46 -2.76
C LEU A 157 17.78 6.99 -2.88
N HIS A 158 18.72 7.81 -2.41
CA HIS A 158 20.16 7.48 -2.41
C HIS A 158 20.70 7.09 -3.79
N VAL A 159 20.24 7.76 -4.84
CA VAL A 159 20.67 7.47 -6.21
C VAL A 159 22.15 7.76 -6.40
N THR A 160 22.90 6.73 -6.76
CA THR A 160 24.28 6.81 -7.19
C THR A 160 24.36 6.53 -8.69
N GLN A 161 25.03 7.41 -9.42
CA GLN A 161 25.25 7.27 -10.86
C GLN A 161 26.72 6.89 -11.11
N SER A 162 26.93 5.82 -11.85
CA SER A 162 28.23 5.41 -12.37
C SER A 162 28.19 5.32 -13.89
N ARG A 163 29.34 5.52 -14.54
CA ARG A 163 29.51 5.31 -15.98
C ARG A 163 30.69 4.39 -16.22
N TYR A 164 30.55 3.47 -17.16
CA TYR A 164 31.65 2.65 -17.65
C TYR A 164 31.55 2.51 -19.17
N THR A 165 32.64 2.13 -19.81
CA THR A 165 32.69 1.95 -21.26
C THR A 165 32.81 0.47 -21.53
N GLU A 166 31.90 -0.07 -22.33
CA GLU A 166 31.87 -1.48 -22.70
C GLU A 166 32.21 -1.63 -24.18
N GLU A 167 32.86 -2.74 -24.51
CA GLU A 167 33.18 -3.17 -25.87
C GLU A 167 32.30 -4.37 -26.22
N GLU A 168 31.48 -4.24 -27.25
CA GLU A 168 30.66 -5.35 -27.73
C GLU A 168 31.57 -6.40 -28.39
N GLY A 169 31.51 -7.65 -27.91
CA GLY A 169 32.40 -8.72 -28.34
C GLY A 169 32.42 -8.89 -29.86
N GLY A 170 33.57 -8.60 -30.48
CA GLY A 170 33.77 -8.70 -31.93
C GLY A 170 33.62 -7.39 -32.71
N SER A 171 33.36 -6.26 -32.04
CA SER A 171 33.36 -4.92 -32.64
C SER A 171 34.35 -3.97 -31.95
N ASN A 172 34.85 -2.95 -32.66
CA ASN A 172 35.69 -1.87 -32.09
C ASN A 172 34.84 -0.70 -31.57
N TYR A 173 33.52 -0.86 -31.47
CA TYR A 173 32.64 0.20 -31.01
C TYR A 173 32.57 0.19 -29.48
N LYS A 174 32.98 1.32 -28.89
CA LYS A 174 32.92 1.58 -27.46
C LYS A 174 31.68 2.40 -27.17
N TYR A 175 30.73 1.85 -26.40
CA TYR A 175 29.58 2.62 -25.93
C TYR A 175 29.73 2.92 -24.44
N THR A 176 29.22 4.09 -24.04
CA THR A 176 29.21 4.48 -22.63
C THR A 176 27.91 4.00 -22.02
N VAL A 177 28.02 3.16 -20.99
CA VAL A 177 26.87 2.68 -20.23
C VAL A 177 26.69 3.54 -18.99
N HIS A 178 25.47 4.02 -18.79
CA HIS A 178 25.06 4.71 -17.57
C HIS A 178 24.37 3.72 -16.65
N ARG A 179 24.93 3.50 -15.47
CA ARG A 179 24.36 2.65 -14.43
C ARG A 179 23.90 3.49 -13.23
N PHE A 180 22.68 3.25 -12.79
CA PHE A 180 22.12 3.80 -11.56
C PHE A 180 21.97 2.70 -10.51
N ASP A 181 22.37 3.00 -9.29
CA ASP A 181 22.09 2.19 -8.10
C ASP A 181 21.31 3.04 -7.10
N ALA A 182 20.24 2.50 -6.53
CA ALA A 182 19.41 3.25 -5.61
C ALA A 182 18.59 2.38 -4.65
N GLU A 183 18.11 3.02 -3.59
CA GLU A 183 17.17 2.42 -2.65
C GLU A 183 15.73 2.70 -3.08
N LEU A 184 14.96 1.64 -3.25
CA LEU A 184 13.55 1.69 -3.59
C LEU A 184 12.76 1.79 -2.28
N ALA A 185 12.03 2.88 -2.10
CA ALA A 185 11.36 3.20 -0.85
C ALA A 185 9.91 3.62 -1.03
N VAL A 186 9.12 3.42 0.03
CA VAL A 186 7.81 4.05 0.19
C VAL A 186 7.97 5.26 1.09
N VAL A 187 7.71 6.43 0.51
CA VAL A 187 7.76 7.73 1.15
C VAL A 187 6.33 8.24 1.31
N LYS A 188 6.04 8.89 2.43
CA LYS A 188 4.76 9.55 2.69
C LYS A 188 4.99 10.99 3.09
N VAL A 189 4.10 11.87 2.68
CA VAL A 189 4.08 13.28 3.09
C VAL A 189 3.46 13.36 4.48
N ILE A 190 4.10 14.08 5.38
CA ILE A 190 3.53 14.37 6.70
C ILE A 190 2.60 15.57 6.52
N LYS A 191 1.32 15.39 6.83
CA LYS A 191 0.35 16.48 6.99
C LYS A 191 -0.18 16.47 8.41
N THR A 192 -0.47 17.63 8.96
CA THR A 192 -1.08 17.72 10.29
C THR A 192 -2.57 17.97 10.11
N THR A 193 -3.40 17.18 10.79
CA THR A 193 -4.86 17.29 10.69
C THR A 193 -5.48 16.98 12.04
N SER A 194 -6.58 17.66 12.35
CA SER A 194 -7.32 17.54 13.62
C SER A 194 -8.68 16.83 13.46
N ASP A 195 -9.01 16.38 12.25
CA ASP A 195 -10.23 15.60 11.96
C ASP A 195 -10.08 14.13 12.44
N PRO A 196 -10.92 13.67 13.39
CA PRO A 196 -10.85 12.30 13.91
C PRO A 196 -10.98 11.22 12.84
N LYS A 197 -11.79 11.44 11.79
CA LYS A 197 -12.02 10.43 10.74
C LYS A 197 -10.75 10.18 9.92
N LEU A 198 -10.08 11.26 9.51
CA LEU A 198 -8.84 11.21 8.74
C LEU A 198 -7.69 10.61 9.56
N ILE A 199 -7.63 10.93 10.87
CA ILE A 199 -6.62 10.36 11.77
C ILE A 199 -6.80 8.84 11.87
N ALA A 200 -8.02 8.36 12.12
CA ALA A 200 -8.32 6.93 12.25
C ALA A 200 -8.01 6.17 10.94
N ALA A 201 -8.43 6.71 9.79
CA ALA A 201 -8.15 6.10 8.49
C ALA A 201 -6.64 6.04 8.19
N SER A 202 -5.90 7.11 8.45
CA SER A 202 -4.44 7.14 8.26
C SER A 202 -3.72 6.15 9.18
N GLN A 203 -4.15 6.05 10.44
CA GLN A 203 -3.59 5.08 11.41
C GLN A 203 -3.86 3.63 10.97
N ALA A 204 -5.07 3.31 10.53
CA ALA A 204 -5.43 1.98 10.04
C ALA A 204 -4.61 1.58 8.79
N GLN A 205 -4.42 2.51 7.85
CA GLN A 205 -3.56 2.30 6.68
C GLN A 205 -2.11 2.04 7.09
N MET A 206 -1.58 2.80 8.04
CA MET A 206 -0.22 2.62 8.53
C MET A 206 -0.04 1.30 9.27
N GLN A 207 -1.03 0.87 10.05
CA GLN A 207 -1.01 -0.41 10.75
C GLN A 207 -1.00 -1.58 9.76
N THR A 208 -1.91 -1.55 8.78
CA THR A 208 -1.97 -2.55 7.70
C THR A 208 -0.64 -2.66 6.95
N LEU A 209 0.00 -1.53 6.65
CA LEU A 209 1.30 -1.48 5.98
C LEU A 209 2.41 -2.10 6.85
N LYS A 210 2.45 -1.77 8.14
CA LYS A 210 3.41 -2.34 9.09
C LYS A 210 3.23 -3.84 9.26
N ASP A 211 1.99 -4.31 9.38
CA ASP A 211 1.66 -5.72 9.56
C ASP A 211 1.99 -6.52 8.30
N TRP A 212 1.69 -5.99 7.12
CA TRP A 212 2.14 -6.55 5.85
C TRP A 212 3.66 -6.67 5.80
N TRP A 213 4.39 -5.61 6.17
CA TRP A 213 5.84 -5.63 6.16
C TRP A 213 6.43 -6.63 7.17
N ALA A 214 5.85 -6.71 8.37
CA ALA A 214 6.25 -7.67 9.39
C ALA A 214 6.12 -9.10 8.85
N ARG A 215 5.04 -9.41 8.12
CA ARG A 215 4.85 -10.70 7.46
C ARG A 215 5.90 -10.97 6.39
N CYS A 216 6.18 -10.01 5.49
CA CYS A 216 7.20 -10.16 4.46
C CYS A 216 8.59 -10.40 5.06
N LYS A 217 8.93 -9.69 6.15
CA LYS A 217 10.21 -9.86 6.84
C LYS A 217 10.30 -11.21 7.56
N ALA A 218 9.21 -11.66 8.19
CA ALA A 218 9.15 -12.96 8.86
C ALA A 218 9.37 -14.11 7.87
N GLN A 219 8.73 -14.06 6.69
CA GLN A 219 8.93 -15.04 5.62
C GLN A 219 10.39 -15.10 5.15
N HIS A 220 11.04 -13.95 4.99
CA HIS A 220 12.44 -13.89 4.58
C HIS A 220 13.39 -14.48 5.64
N ASN A 221 13.10 -14.32 6.93
CA ASN A 221 13.94 -14.84 8.01
C ASN A 221 13.76 -16.35 8.23
N SER A 222 12.55 -16.90 8.02
CA SER A 222 12.30 -18.35 8.10
C SER A 222 12.96 -19.17 6.98
N GLU A 223 13.35 -18.51 5.88
CA GLU A 223 14.01 -19.14 4.72
C GLU A 223 15.55 -19.09 4.78
N GLY A 224 16.10 -18.54 5.87
CA GLY A 224 17.56 -18.39 6.09
C GLY A 224 18.31 -19.66 6.50
N ASP A 225 17.63 -20.78 6.76
CA ASP A 225 18.23 -22.08 7.13
C ASP A 225 18.28 -23.10 5.97
N GLY A 226 18.09 -22.67 4.72
CA GLY A 226 18.17 -23.51 3.52
C GLY A 226 19.31 -23.12 2.57
N PRO A 227 19.89 -24.06 1.78
CA PRO A 227 21.08 -23.81 1.00
C PRO A 227 20.83 -22.76 -0.09
N SER A 228 21.72 -21.77 -0.09
CA SER A 228 22.03 -20.69 -1.05
C SER A 228 21.01 -20.34 -2.16
N ALA A 229 20.78 -19.03 -2.28
CA ALA A 229 19.87 -18.32 -3.17
C ALA A 229 20.05 -18.51 -4.70
N ALA A 230 20.63 -19.62 -5.15
CA ALA A 230 20.90 -19.92 -6.57
C ALA A 230 19.76 -20.65 -7.30
N ARG A 231 18.65 -21.02 -6.63
CA ARG A 231 17.50 -21.68 -7.28
C ARG A 231 16.16 -21.21 -6.73
N ARG A 232 15.76 -19.96 -7.00
CA ARG A 232 14.36 -19.55 -6.84
C ARG A 232 13.84 -19.03 -8.18
N GLY A 233 13.13 -19.92 -8.89
CA GLY A 233 12.68 -19.74 -10.27
C GLY A 233 11.52 -18.76 -10.43
N SER A 234 11.27 -18.41 -11.69
CA SER A 234 10.28 -17.45 -12.26
C SER A 234 8.90 -17.34 -11.57
N SER A 235 8.45 -18.37 -10.84
CA SER A 235 7.17 -18.39 -10.13
C SER A 235 7.05 -17.34 -9.02
N TYR A 236 8.16 -16.95 -8.36
CA TYR A 236 8.11 -15.88 -7.33
C TYR A 236 7.88 -14.48 -7.95
N ARG A 237 8.32 -14.27 -9.20
CA ARG A 237 8.14 -13.00 -9.94
C ARG A 237 6.72 -12.91 -10.50
N LEU A 238 6.14 -14.04 -10.91
CA LEU A 238 4.77 -14.10 -11.42
C LEU A 238 3.71 -13.96 -10.30
N GLY A 239 3.92 -14.57 -9.12
CA GLY A 239 2.99 -14.47 -8.00
C GLY A 239 2.84 -13.05 -7.45
N PHE A 240 3.92 -12.26 -7.43
CA PHE A 240 3.89 -10.86 -7.00
C PHE A 240 3.39 -9.90 -8.09
N CYS A 241 3.67 -10.19 -9.38
CA CYS A 241 3.13 -9.42 -10.50
C CYS A 241 1.62 -9.62 -10.70
N LEU A 242 1.10 -10.84 -10.56
CA LEU A 242 -0.34 -11.13 -10.73
C LEU A 242 -1.19 -10.46 -9.64
N GLY A 243 -0.67 -10.35 -8.41
CA GLY A 243 -1.32 -9.62 -7.32
C GLY A 243 -1.36 -8.10 -7.51
N ARG A 244 -0.60 -7.54 -8.46
CA ARG A 244 -0.53 -6.09 -8.73
C ARG A 244 -1.13 -5.70 -10.08
N PHE A 245 -1.17 -6.61 -11.07
CA PHE A 245 -1.99 -6.45 -12.27
C PHE A 245 -3.49 -6.36 -11.90
N SER A 246 -3.95 -7.12 -10.91
CA SER A 246 -5.29 -6.97 -10.35
C SER A 246 -5.55 -5.58 -9.76
N GLY A 247 -4.54 -4.96 -9.13
CA GLY A 247 -4.65 -3.62 -8.53
C GLY A 247 -4.60 -2.45 -9.52
N ARG A 248 -3.97 -2.60 -10.70
CA ARG A 248 -4.07 -1.60 -11.78
C ARG A 248 -5.39 -1.74 -12.54
N TYR A 249 -5.85 -2.98 -12.74
CA TYR A 249 -7.17 -3.25 -13.29
C TYR A 249 -8.27 -2.75 -12.37
N GLN A 250 -8.20 -2.99 -11.05
CA GLN A 250 -9.15 -2.46 -10.07
C GLN A 250 -9.21 -0.93 -10.05
N ARG A 251 -8.06 -0.21 -10.10
CA ARG A 251 -8.09 1.26 -10.16
C ARG A 251 -8.67 1.79 -11.47
N ALA A 252 -8.33 1.16 -12.61
CA ALA A 252 -8.92 1.54 -13.89
C ALA A 252 -10.43 1.21 -13.96
N GLU A 253 -10.85 0.14 -13.29
CA GLU A 253 -12.27 -0.17 -13.09
C GLU A 253 -12.92 0.91 -12.21
N ASP A 254 -12.34 1.27 -11.07
CA ASP A 254 -12.91 2.26 -10.16
C ASP A 254 -13.00 3.66 -10.81
N ASP A 255 -11.97 4.07 -11.56
CA ASP A 255 -11.98 5.33 -12.33
C ASP A 255 -13.05 5.32 -13.45
N CYS A 256 -13.27 4.18 -14.10
CA CYS A 256 -14.30 4.01 -15.12
C CYS A 256 -15.71 3.98 -14.50
N MET A 257 -15.84 3.42 -13.30
CA MET A 257 -17.10 3.34 -12.56
C MET A 257 -17.49 4.69 -11.98
N ASP A 258 -16.53 5.48 -11.47
CA ASP A 258 -16.76 6.87 -11.06
C ASP A 258 -17.18 7.73 -12.26
N TRP A 259 -16.52 7.56 -13.43
CA TRP A 259 -16.94 8.23 -14.66
C TRP A 259 -18.34 7.81 -15.14
N LEU A 260 -18.72 6.54 -14.98
CA LEU A 260 -20.06 6.03 -15.31
C LEU A 260 -21.14 6.54 -14.35
N GLN A 261 -20.81 6.68 -13.06
CA GLN A 261 -21.68 7.29 -12.07
C GLN A 261 -21.88 8.79 -12.32
N ASP A 262 -20.82 9.50 -12.73
CA ASP A 262 -20.89 10.91 -13.17
C ASP A 262 -21.79 11.10 -14.42
N LYS A 263 -22.02 10.04 -15.21
CA LYS A 263 -22.96 10.01 -16.34
C LYS A 263 -24.38 9.59 -15.97
N GLY A 264 -24.66 9.34 -14.69
CA GLY A 264 -26.01 9.07 -14.16
C GLY A 264 -26.47 7.62 -14.27
N VAL A 265 -25.55 6.67 -14.43
CA VAL A 265 -25.89 5.24 -14.48
C VAL A 265 -26.14 4.73 -13.04
N PRO A 266 -27.27 4.02 -12.78
CA PRO A 266 -27.53 3.42 -11.48
C PRO A 266 -26.44 2.39 -11.12
N THR A 267 -25.99 2.40 -9.86
CA THR A 267 -24.89 1.55 -9.36
C THR A 267 -25.07 0.06 -9.67
N VAL A 268 -26.31 -0.42 -9.59
CA VAL A 268 -26.68 -1.81 -9.91
C VAL A 268 -26.38 -2.17 -11.37
N LEU A 269 -26.61 -1.24 -12.31
CA LEU A 269 -26.38 -1.50 -13.73
C LEU A 269 -24.87 -1.51 -14.05
N ALA A 270 -24.10 -0.65 -13.37
CA ALA A 270 -22.65 -0.61 -13.50
C ALA A 270 -22.00 -1.91 -12.96
N ASP A 271 -22.49 -2.43 -11.83
CA ASP A 271 -22.02 -3.70 -11.26
C ASP A 271 -22.33 -4.91 -12.15
N VAL A 272 -23.50 -4.94 -12.79
CA VAL A 272 -23.87 -5.99 -13.74
C VAL A 272 -22.98 -5.93 -14.99
N LEU A 273 -22.70 -4.73 -15.50
CA LEU A 273 -21.80 -4.54 -16.63
C LEU A 273 -20.39 -5.06 -16.29
N LYS A 274 -19.89 -4.75 -15.10
CA LYS A 274 -18.59 -5.21 -14.59
C LYS A 274 -18.49 -6.73 -14.53
N MET A 275 -19.51 -7.41 -14.00
CA MET A 275 -19.53 -8.87 -13.95
C MET A 275 -19.61 -9.50 -15.36
N SER A 276 -20.33 -8.88 -16.28
CA SER A 276 -20.47 -9.39 -17.66
C SER A 276 -19.14 -9.40 -18.42
N VAL A 277 -18.33 -8.35 -18.29
CA VAL A 277 -17.02 -8.27 -18.94
C VAL A 277 -16.08 -9.36 -18.43
N ARG A 278 -16.06 -9.59 -17.11
CA ARG A 278 -15.24 -10.65 -16.49
C ARG A 278 -15.66 -12.04 -16.92
N LEU A 279 -16.96 -12.29 -17.05
CA LEU A 279 -17.50 -13.55 -17.56
C LEU A 279 -17.12 -13.78 -19.04
N ILE A 280 -17.14 -12.73 -19.86
CA ILE A 280 -16.70 -12.82 -21.27
C ILE A 280 -15.22 -13.17 -21.35
N PHE A 281 -14.36 -12.50 -20.59
CA PHE A 281 -12.92 -12.82 -20.57
C PHE A 281 -12.65 -14.24 -20.09
N LEU A 282 -13.35 -14.69 -19.05
CA LEU A 282 -13.23 -16.06 -18.55
C LEU A 282 -13.71 -17.08 -19.60
N GLY A 283 -14.82 -16.79 -20.29
CA GLY A 283 -15.34 -17.62 -21.38
C GLY A 283 -14.36 -17.71 -22.56
N CYS A 284 -13.80 -16.59 -23.01
CA CYS A 284 -12.77 -16.56 -24.06
C CYS A 284 -11.53 -17.36 -23.67
N PHE A 285 -11.08 -17.23 -22.43
CA PHE A 285 -9.94 -17.98 -21.92
C PHE A 285 -10.20 -19.48 -21.89
N LEU A 286 -11.36 -19.92 -21.38
CA LEU A 286 -11.77 -21.32 -21.36
C LEU A 286 -11.93 -21.89 -22.79
N TYR A 287 -12.48 -21.10 -23.71
CA TYR A 287 -12.59 -21.48 -25.12
C TYR A 287 -11.21 -21.72 -25.75
N LEU A 288 -10.27 -20.79 -25.57
CA LEU A 288 -8.90 -20.96 -26.06
C LEU A 288 -8.21 -22.17 -25.43
N ALA A 289 -8.35 -22.36 -24.11
CA ALA A 289 -7.78 -23.52 -23.42
C ALA A 289 -8.34 -24.84 -23.98
N PHE A 290 -9.65 -24.89 -24.25
CA PHE A 290 -10.31 -26.07 -24.81
C PHE A 290 -9.77 -26.45 -26.20
N TRP A 291 -9.39 -25.49 -27.04
CA TRP A 291 -8.79 -25.78 -28.36
C TRP A 291 -7.29 -26.09 -28.30
N ILE A 292 -6.57 -25.43 -27.39
CA ILE A 292 -5.11 -25.58 -27.28
C ILE A 292 -4.73 -26.93 -26.67
N VAL A 293 -5.46 -27.42 -25.67
CA VAL A 293 -5.18 -28.71 -25.01
C VAL A 293 -5.16 -29.91 -25.99
N PRO A 294 -6.18 -30.16 -26.84
CA PRO A 294 -6.16 -31.27 -27.79
C PRO A 294 -5.12 -31.06 -28.89
N LEU A 295 -4.84 -29.82 -29.29
CA LEU A 295 -3.79 -29.51 -30.26
C LEU A 295 -2.41 -29.90 -29.71
N ILE A 296 -2.12 -29.56 -28.44
CA ILE A 296 -0.89 -29.96 -27.75
C ILE A 296 -0.83 -31.48 -27.59
N LEU A 297 -1.93 -32.13 -27.20
CA LEU A 297 -1.98 -33.59 -27.04
C LEU A 297 -1.72 -34.31 -28.37
N GLY A 298 -2.31 -33.84 -29.47
CA GLY A 298 -2.07 -34.37 -30.81
C GLY A 298 -0.63 -34.19 -31.26
N LEU A 299 -0.02 -33.03 -30.97
CA LEU A 299 1.38 -32.76 -31.27
C LEU A 299 2.32 -33.64 -30.45
N LEU A 300 2.01 -33.91 -29.18
CA LEU A 300 2.76 -34.83 -28.32
C LEU A 300 2.68 -36.29 -28.81
N VAL A 301 1.50 -36.74 -29.27
CA VAL A 301 1.34 -38.07 -29.88
C VAL A 301 2.13 -38.17 -31.18
N LEU A 302 2.07 -37.15 -32.04
CA LEU A 302 2.84 -37.09 -33.28
C LEU A 302 4.35 -37.13 -33.02
N MET A 303 4.84 -36.34 -32.06
CA MET A 303 6.24 -36.35 -31.63
C MET A 303 6.64 -37.69 -30.98
N GLY A 304 5.71 -38.37 -30.29
CA GLY A 304 5.93 -39.69 -29.72
C GLY A 304 6.03 -40.79 -30.78
N ILE A 305 5.26 -40.70 -31.86
CA ILE A 305 5.30 -41.62 -33.00
C ILE A 305 6.58 -41.39 -33.83
N LEU A 306 6.97 -40.14 -34.08
CA LEU A 306 8.23 -39.77 -34.75
C LEU A 306 9.49 -40.20 -33.99
N ARG A 307 9.41 -40.41 -32.68
CA ARG A 307 10.52 -40.95 -31.88
C ARG A 307 10.63 -42.47 -31.92
N LYS A 308 9.65 -43.16 -32.51
CA LYS A 308 9.56 -44.61 -32.56
C LYS A 308 9.90 -45.12 -33.95
N ASP A 309 11.05 -44.70 -34.47
CA ASP A 309 11.77 -45.47 -35.50
C ASP A 309 12.82 -46.35 -34.78
N PRO A 310 12.55 -47.66 -34.59
CA PRO A 310 13.55 -48.59 -34.11
C PRO A 310 14.54 -48.94 -35.23
N ASP A 311 15.81 -49.03 -34.85
CA ASP A 311 16.95 -49.53 -35.62
C ASP A 311 16.60 -50.51 -36.76
N CYS A 312 16.73 -50.04 -38.00
CA CYS A 312 16.80 -50.91 -39.17
C CYS A 312 18.25 -51.40 -39.36
N GLY A 313 18.47 -52.66 -39.00
CA GLY A 313 19.42 -53.55 -39.70
C GLY A 313 20.90 -53.44 -39.34
N ALA A 314 21.29 -53.96 -38.18
CA ALA A 314 22.65 -54.44 -37.97
C ALA A 314 22.69 -55.96 -38.25
N GLU A 315 23.09 -56.30 -39.46
CA GLU A 315 23.43 -57.66 -39.92
C GLU A 315 24.60 -58.20 -39.07
N ARG A 316 24.34 -59.24 -38.28
CA ARG A 316 25.38 -60.01 -37.59
C ARG A 316 25.93 -61.01 -38.58
N VAL A 317 27.12 -60.74 -39.12
CA VAL A 317 27.94 -61.73 -39.81
C VAL A 317 28.53 -62.63 -38.74
N ASP A 318 27.96 -63.81 -38.56
CA ASP A 318 28.62 -64.92 -37.87
C ASP A 318 29.61 -65.54 -38.85
N SER A 319 30.88 -65.24 -38.65
CA SER A 319 31.98 -66.02 -39.20
C SER A 319 33.04 -66.10 -38.13
N ASP A 320 33.06 -67.20 -37.39
CA ASP A 320 34.29 -67.85 -36.92
C ASP A 320 34.01 -69.32 -36.55
N VAL A 321 34.59 -70.22 -37.36
CA VAL A 321 35.51 -71.30 -36.94
C VAL A 321 35.02 -72.33 -35.90
N GLU A 322 34.73 -73.58 -36.31
CA GLU A 322 35.50 -74.80 -35.94
C GLU A 322 35.00 -76.12 -36.60
N GLU A 323 35.97 -76.95 -36.99
CA GLU A 323 35.97 -78.43 -37.10
C GLU A 323 35.11 -79.19 -38.14
N LEU A 324 35.69 -79.47 -39.33
CA LEU A 324 36.35 -80.75 -39.70
C LEU A 324 36.70 -80.79 -41.21
#